data_AF-A0AA44RGG7-F1
#
_entry.id   AF-A0AA44RGG7-F1
#
_cell.length_a   1.000
_cell.length_b   1.000
_cell.length_c   1.000
_cell.angle_alpha   90.00
_cell.angle_beta   90.00
_cell.angle_gamma   90.00
#
_symmetry.space_group_name_H-M   'P 1'
#
loop_
_entity.id
_entity.type
_entity.pdbx_description
1 polymer ?
#
loop_
_entity_poly.entity_id
_entity_poly.type
_entity_poly.pdbx_seq_one_letter_code
_entity_poly.pdbx_strand_id
1 'polypeptide(L)'
;MAANSFKQMSRDGTIKRTDTGMFISLDHIHVREGFNKREDDERTRQADDDLFNYLMNGGTVPPLEVIARDEGGVWVVEGHRRRRCYARCAEAGKPVDRIHIMPFNGNDVQRLARIMTSNNQLPLSDIEQAAVIQELHNAFNQTTSEIAKLVNKSVATVEKLLTLSTANYDVQQEVKSGAVSVDVAVDRVREFGEQAGEVLKHDKAVAAAQGKTKVTRSSIAPELNIKSARRFVELMAMATISDEGVFTLQGTALAEALAIIDEHKTIAEARETYRLSQPIPTTEIIGKVLYVKLDGKEIGSAIIYRGKNVTLDLGDKKIIASQSKAVAHFVKQHKLQQVHTNANDQ
;
A
#
# COMPACT_ATOMS: atom_id res chain seq x y z
N MET A 1 9.60 39.03 -25.84
CA MET A 1 8.48 39.17 -24.88
C MET A 1 9.05 39.07 -23.48
N ALA A 2 8.56 39.83 -22.51
CA ALA A 2 8.93 39.62 -21.11
C ALA A 2 8.24 38.35 -20.58
N ALA A 3 8.88 37.63 -19.65
CA ALA A 3 8.26 36.47 -19.00
C ALA A 3 7.05 36.91 -18.15
N ASN A 4 5.97 36.14 -18.20
CA ASN A 4 4.75 36.44 -17.48
C ASN A 4 4.99 36.46 -15.95
N SER A 5 4.24 37.29 -15.22
CA SER A 5 4.35 37.41 -13.77
C SER A 5 3.06 37.89 -13.12
N PHE A 6 2.88 37.59 -11.83
CA PHE A 6 1.77 38.14 -11.03
C PHE A 6 1.70 39.67 -11.08
N LYS A 7 2.86 40.36 -11.20
CA LYS A 7 2.93 41.83 -11.30
C LYS A 7 2.43 42.33 -12.66
N GLN A 8 2.73 41.61 -13.75
CA GLN A 8 2.22 41.90 -15.08
C GLN A 8 0.70 41.64 -15.14
N MET A 9 0.26 40.45 -14.74
CA MET A 9 -1.16 40.08 -14.69
C MET A 9 -2.01 40.98 -13.79
N SER A 10 -1.41 41.62 -12.76
CA SER A 10 -2.11 42.63 -11.95
C SER A 10 -2.24 44.00 -12.63
N ARG A 11 -1.40 44.30 -13.63
CA ARG A 11 -1.40 45.56 -14.38
C ARG A 11 -2.31 45.50 -15.61
N ASP A 12 -2.36 44.36 -16.28
CA ASP A 12 -3.22 44.15 -17.47
C ASP A 12 -4.68 43.76 -17.11
N GLY A 13 -4.97 43.47 -15.83
CA GLY A 13 -6.32 43.19 -15.32
C GLY A 13 -6.70 41.70 -15.29
N THR A 14 -5.82 40.82 -15.79
CA THR A 14 -5.97 39.35 -15.69
C THR A 14 -6.21 38.93 -14.24
N ILE A 15 -5.36 39.41 -13.32
CA ILE A 15 -5.53 39.27 -11.87
C ILE A 15 -6.13 40.56 -11.30
N LYS A 16 -7.32 40.45 -10.69
CA LYS A 16 -7.90 41.51 -9.86
C LYS A 16 -7.38 41.33 -8.44
N ARG A 17 -6.72 42.36 -7.90
CA ARG A 17 -6.36 42.43 -6.48
C ARG A 17 -7.48 43.11 -5.71
N THR A 18 -7.76 42.63 -4.51
CA THR A 18 -8.68 43.22 -3.54
C THR A 18 -8.00 43.24 -2.17
N ASP A 19 -8.69 43.78 -1.17
CA ASP A 19 -8.34 43.66 0.25
C ASP A 19 -8.23 42.20 0.72
N THR A 20 -9.10 41.32 0.22
CA THR A 20 -9.16 39.91 0.62
C THR A 20 -8.20 38.98 -0.13
N GLY A 21 -7.56 39.44 -1.21
CA GLY A 21 -6.56 38.64 -1.95
C GLY A 21 -6.52 38.88 -3.47
N MET A 22 -6.00 37.89 -4.20
CA MET A 22 -5.86 37.91 -5.66
C MET A 22 -6.86 36.99 -6.36
N PHE A 23 -7.51 37.48 -7.41
CA PHE A 23 -8.64 36.81 -8.06
C PHE A 23 -8.46 36.77 -9.58
N ILE A 24 -8.46 35.56 -10.14
CA ILE A 24 -8.25 35.30 -11.58
C ILE A 24 -9.44 34.51 -12.15
N SER A 25 -9.76 34.71 -13.43
CA SER A 25 -10.79 33.91 -14.11
C SER A 25 -10.30 32.48 -14.37
N LEU A 26 -11.23 31.51 -14.43
CA LEU A 26 -10.95 30.07 -14.50
C LEU A 26 -10.20 29.65 -15.78
N ASP A 27 -10.47 30.33 -16.89
CA ASP A 27 -9.83 30.15 -18.20
C ASP A 27 -8.31 30.35 -18.16
N HIS A 28 -7.83 31.24 -17.30
CA HIS A 28 -6.41 31.49 -17.04
C HIS A 28 -5.78 30.56 -15.98
N ILE A 29 -6.51 29.58 -15.45
CA ILE A 29 -6.01 28.62 -14.45
C ILE A 29 -5.77 27.26 -15.11
N HIS A 30 -4.50 26.97 -15.41
CA HIS A 30 -4.08 25.79 -16.14
C HIS A 30 -3.51 24.71 -15.20
N VAL A 31 -3.70 23.44 -15.56
CA VAL A 31 -3.12 22.29 -14.84
C VAL A 31 -1.98 21.73 -15.68
N ARG A 32 -0.78 21.62 -15.09
CA ARG A 32 0.36 21.02 -15.78
C ARG A 32 0.18 19.50 -15.83
N GLU A 33 0.22 18.95 -17.03
CA GLU A 33 0.12 17.50 -17.24
C GLU A 33 1.21 16.74 -16.48
N GLY A 34 0.86 15.59 -15.92
CA GLY A 34 1.76 14.74 -15.13
C GLY A 34 2.22 15.30 -13.77
N PHE A 35 1.92 16.56 -13.43
CA PHE A 35 2.39 17.17 -12.19
C PHE A 35 1.67 16.62 -10.96
N ASN A 36 0.34 16.70 -10.91
CA ASN A 36 -0.46 16.12 -9.82
C ASN A 36 -0.47 14.59 -9.93
N LYS A 37 0.07 13.89 -8.91
CA LYS A 37 0.16 12.43 -8.87
C LYS A 37 -1.10 11.70 -8.44
N ARG A 38 -2.16 12.41 -8.02
CA ARG A 38 -3.43 11.78 -7.61
C ARG A 38 -4.15 11.15 -8.79
N GLU A 39 -4.51 9.88 -8.64
CA GLU A 39 -5.21 9.08 -9.64
C GLU A 39 -6.70 9.46 -9.72
N ASP A 40 -7.34 9.14 -10.86
CA ASP A 40 -8.78 9.25 -11.03
C ASP A 40 -9.47 7.94 -10.60
N ASP A 41 -9.42 7.67 -9.28
CA ASP A 41 -10.07 6.53 -8.63
C ASP A 41 -11.44 6.90 -8.03
N GLU A 42 -12.23 5.88 -7.68
CA GLU A 42 -13.57 6.06 -7.09
C GLU A 42 -13.55 6.95 -5.83
N ARG A 43 -12.53 6.77 -4.99
CA ARG A 43 -12.25 7.62 -3.81
C ARG A 43 -12.10 9.10 -4.19
N THR A 44 -11.35 9.40 -5.24
CA THR A 44 -11.13 10.78 -5.70
C THR A 44 -12.37 11.36 -6.35
N ARG A 45 -13.14 10.55 -7.09
CA ARG A 45 -14.41 10.96 -7.72
C ARG A 45 -15.48 11.28 -6.69
N GLN A 46 -15.75 10.38 -5.75
CA GLN A 46 -16.71 10.61 -4.66
C GLN A 46 -16.37 11.89 -3.88
N ALA A 47 -15.10 12.05 -3.50
CA ALA A 47 -14.68 13.26 -2.78
C ALA A 47 -14.83 14.53 -3.63
N ASP A 48 -14.65 14.46 -4.95
CA ASP A 48 -14.89 15.57 -5.89
C ASP A 48 -16.38 15.85 -6.07
N ASP A 49 -17.26 14.85 -6.01
CA ASP A 49 -18.70 15.03 -6.02
C ASP A 49 -19.18 15.75 -4.75
N ASP A 50 -18.67 15.36 -3.59
CA ASP A 50 -18.93 16.06 -2.31
C ASP A 50 -18.49 17.54 -2.38
N LEU A 51 -17.30 17.78 -2.93
CA LEU A 51 -16.74 19.13 -3.11
C LEU A 51 -17.50 19.95 -4.16
N PHE A 52 -17.94 19.33 -5.25
CA PHE A 52 -18.79 19.94 -6.28
C PHE A 52 -20.14 20.35 -5.68
N ASN A 53 -20.81 19.45 -4.95
CA ASN A 53 -22.08 19.75 -4.29
C ASN A 53 -21.93 20.89 -3.26
N TYR A 54 -20.87 20.87 -2.47
CA TYR A 54 -20.54 21.96 -1.54
C TYR A 54 -20.36 23.31 -2.25
N LEU A 55 -19.58 23.35 -3.33
CA LEU A 55 -19.38 24.57 -4.12
C LEU A 55 -20.67 25.03 -4.82
N MET A 56 -21.48 24.12 -5.36
CA MET A 56 -22.78 24.43 -5.96
C MET A 56 -23.73 25.09 -4.95
N ASN A 57 -23.75 24.61 -3.70
CA ASN A 57 -24.53 25.18 -2.60
C ASN A 57 -23.97 26.51 -2.04
N GLY A 58 -22.89 27.05 -2.61
CA GLY A 58 -22.30 28.33 -2.20
C GLY A 58 -21.25 28.21 -1.10
N GLY A 59 -20.78 27.00 -0.81
CA GLY A 59 -19.67 26.75 0.11
C GLY A 59 -18.38 27.45 -0.33
N THR A 60 -17.61 27.92 0.66
CA THR A 60 -16.35 28.64 0.43
C THR A 60 -15.15 27.73 0.68
N VAL A 61 -14.11 27.87 -0.12
CA VAL A 61 -12.89 27.05 -0.02
C VAL A 61 -11.64 27.93 0.03
N PRO A 62 -10.50 27.42 0.54
CA PRO A 62 -9.23 28.15 0.51
C PRO A 62 -8.82 28.56 -0.91
N PRO A 63 -7.92 29.56 -1.07
CA PRO A 63 -7.36 29.93 -2.37
C PRO A 63 -6.57 28.78 -3.01
N LEU A 64 -6.49 28.76 -4.34
CA LEU A 64 -5.57 27.86 -5.06
C LEU A 64 -4.15 28.39 -4.95
N GLU A 65 -3.18 27.53 -4.68
CA GLU A 65 -1.76 27.91 -4.69
C GLU A 65 -1.21 27.72 -6.11
N VAL A 66 -0.61 28.76 -6.69
CA VAL A 66 -0.28 28.80 -8.13
C VAL A 66 1.07 29.44 -8.41
N ILE A 67 1.65 29.18 -9.59
CA ILE A 67 2.79 29.93 -10.16
C ILE A 67 2.39 30.62 -11.46
N ALA A 68 3.11 31.66 -11.86
CA ALA A 68 2.91 32.26 -13.19
C ALA A 68 3.24 31.24 -14.30
N ARG A 69 2.48 31.29 -15.39
CA ARG A 69 2.67 30.48 -16.59
C ARG A 69 3.21 31.35 -17.72
N ASP A 70 4.30 30.95 -18.37
CA ASP A 70 5.01 31.79 -19.34
C ASP A 70 4.15 32.21 -20.54
N GLU A 71 3.28 31.32 -21.02
CA GLU A 71 2.37 31.57 -22.14
C GLU A 71 1.08 32.30 -21.72
N GLY A 72 1.03 32.84 -20.51
CA GLY A 72 -0.13 33.54 -19.94
C GLY A 72 -0.91 32.69 -18.92
N GLY A 73 -1.54 33.39 -17.96
CA GLY A 73 -2.25 32.77 -16.85
C GLY A 73 -1.34 32.19 -15.77
N VAL A 74 -1.82 31.16 -15.07
CA VAL A 74 -1.13 30.50 -13.96
C VAL A 74 -1.19 28.97 -14.05
N TRP A 75 -0.17 28.29 -13.52
CA TRP A 75 -0.19 26.85 -13.27
C TRP A 75 -0.62 26.55 -11.83
N VAL A 76 -1.53 25.60 -11.65
CA VAL A 76 -1.90 25.08 -10.32
C VAL A 76 -0.74 24.31 -9.68
N VAL A 77 -0.38 24.68 -8.45
CA VAL A 77 0.49 23.90 -7.56
C VAL A 77 -0.37 23.09 -6.59
N GLU A 78 -1.33 23.74 -5.95
CA GLU A 78 -2.23 23.15 -4.95
C GLU A 78 -3.68 23.53 -5.25
N GLY A 79 -4.63 22.66 -4.91
CA GLY A 79 -6.06 22.87 -5.16
C GLY A 79 -6.55 22.29 -6.48
N HIS A 80 -5.83 21.34 -7.07
CA HIS A 80 -6.22 20.63 -8.31
C HIS A 80 -7.68 20.15 -8.31
N ARG A 81 -8.13 19.54 -7.19
CA ARG A 81 -9.53 19.10 -6.98
C ARG A 81 -10.52 20.27 -7.01
N ARG A 82 -10.20 21.35 -6.30
CA ARG A 82 -10.99 22.60 -6.29
C ARG A 82 -11.10 23.22 -7.69
N ARG A 83 -9.99 23.30 -8.45
CA ARG A 83 -9.99 23.76 -9.85
C ARG A 83 -10.91 22.91 -10.74
N ARG A 84 -10.86 21.57 -10.64
CA ARG A 84 -11.81 20.70 -11.36
C ARG A 84 -13.26 20.96 -10.97
N CYS A 85 -13.54 21.07 -9.67
CA CYS A 85 -14.91 21.28 -9.20
C CYS A 85 -15.45 22.66 -9.60
N TYR A 86 -14.61 23.69 -9.67
CA TYR A 86 -14.98 24.98 -10.27
C TYR A 86 -15.33 24.87 -11.76
N ALA A 87 -14.59 24.09 -12.55
CA ALA A 87 -14.94 23.82 -13.95
C ALA A 87 -16.30 23.10 -14.05
N ARG A 88 -16.51 22.03 -13.27
CA ARG A 88 -17.80 21.34 -13.18
C ARG A 88 -18.96 22.28 -12.78
N CYS A 89 -18.74 23.23 -11.86
CA CYS A 89 -19.74 24.23 -11.49
C CYS A 89 -20.09 25.14 -12.67
N ALA A 90 -19.09 25.61 -13.42
CA ALA A 90 -19.30 26.45 -14.60
C ALA A 90 -20.02 25.67 -15.73
N GLU A 91 -19.65 24.41 -15.96
CA GLU A 91 -20.33 23.48 -16.89
C GLU A 91 -21.80 23.23 -16.48
N ALA A 92 -22.08 23.16 -15.17
CA ALA A 92 -23.42 23.07 -14.60
C ALA A 92 -24.19 24.41 -14.59
N GLY A 93 -23.67 25.46 -15.24
CA GLY A 93 -24.34 26.75 -15.39
C GLY A 93 -24.27 27.68 -14.17
N LYS A 94 -23.49 27.35 -13.13
CA LYS A 94 -23.23 28.26 -12.01
C LYS A 94 -22.20 29.32 -12.45
N PRO A 95 -22.44 30.63 -12.25
CA PRO A 95 -21.44 31.65 -12.53
C PRO A 95 -20.21 31.47 -11.62
N VAL A 96 -19.05 31.26 -12.24
CA VAL A 96 -17.74 31.16 -11.57
C VAL A 96 -16.87 32.32 -12.05
N ASP A 97 -17.11 33.51 -11.52
CA ASP A 97 -16.55 34.77 -12.02
C ASP A 97 -15.02 34.84 -11.91
N ARG A 98 -14.50 34.79 -10.67
CA ARG A 98 -13.06 34.80 -10.39
C ARG A 98 -12.75 33.96 -9.16
N ILE A 99 -11.74 33.11 -9.28
CA ILE A 99 -11.30 32.19 -8.23
C ILE A 99 -10.18 32.84 -7.44
N HIS A 100 -10.23 32.71 -6.11
CA HIS A 100 -9.18 33.19 -5.21
C HIS A 100 -7.91 32.35 -5.41
N ILE A 101 -6.79 33.03 -5.67
CA ILE A 101 -5.46 32.43 -5.83
C ILE A 101 -4.44 33.08 -4.89
N MET A 102 -3.40 32.32 -4.54
CA MET A 102 -2.22 32.80 -3.83
C MET A 102 -0.94 32.29 -4.52
N PRO A 103 0.18 33.04 -4.46
CA PRO A 103 1.40 32.63 -5.14
C PRO A 103 2.10 31.56 -4.30
N PHE A 104 2.53 30.47 -4.94
CA PHE A 104 3.47 29.54 -4.34
C PHE A 104 4.82 30.23 -4.14
N ASN A 105 5.39 30.14 -2.93
CA ASN A 105 6.71 30.68 -2.61
C ASN A 105 7.69 29.54 -2.33
N GLY A 106 8.48 29.19 -3.34
CA GLY A 106 9.48 28.13 -3.25
C GLY A 106 10.06 27.77 -4.62
N ASN A 107 11.08 26.92 -4.62
CA ASN A 107 11.65 26.37 -5.86
C ASN A 107 10.80 25.21 -6.42
N ASP A 108 11.24 24.64 -7.53
CA ASP A 108 10.61 23.51 -8.20
C ASP A 108 10.60 22.21 -7.39
N VAL A 109 11.68 21.91 -6.65
CA VAL A 109 11.75 20.78 -5.71
C VAL A 109 10.67 20.91 -4.62
N GLN A 110 10.59 22.07 -3.98
CA GLN A 110 9.58 22.38 -2.96
C GLN A 110 8.17 22.35 -3.53
N ARG A 111 7.99 22.80 -4.78
CA ARG A 111 6.71 22.76 -5.50
C ARG A 111 6.24 21.32 -5.73
N LEU A 112 7.13 20.38 -6.06
CA LEU A 112 6.78 18.97 -6.16
C LEU A 112 6.48 18.35 -4.78
N ALA A 113 7.32 18.63 -3.77
CA ALA A 113 7.10 18.19 -2.39
C ALA A 113 5.76 18.71 -1.81
N ARG A 114 5.26 19.86 -2.29
CA ARG A 114 3.98 20.45 -1.89
C ARG A 114 2.79 19.50 -2.10
N ILE A 115 2.85 18.60 -3.10
CA ILE A 115 1.81 17.59 -3.35
C ILE A 115 1.63 16.66 -2.13
N MET A 116 2.73 16.33 -1.43
CA MET A 116 2.71 15.49 -0.24
C MET A 116 2.35 16.25 1.05
N THR A 117 2.57 17.55 1.13
CA THR A 117 2.37 18.36 2.37
C THR A 117 1.05 19.13 2.41
N SER A 118 0.19 19.00 1.38
CA SER A 118 -1.08 19.75 1.24
C SER A 118 -2.33 18.87 1.09
N ASN A 119 -2.22 17.55 1.28
CA ASN A 119 -3.28 16.59 0.95
C ASN A 119 -4.25 16.26 2.11
N ASN A 120 -4.24 16.99 3.22
CA ASN A 120 -4.97 16.63 4.45
C ASN A 120 -6.48 16.34 4.29
N GLN A 121 -7.16 16.96 3.32
CA GLN A 121 -8.60 16.71 3.05
C GLN A 121 -8.87 15.37 2.35
N LEU A 122 -7.90 14.86 1.59
CA LEU A 122 -7.96 13.56 0.93
C LEU A 122 -6.53 13.03 0.82
N PRO A 123 -6.05 12.25 1.80
CA PRO A 123 -4.69 11.73 1.81
C PRO A 123 -4.35 11.02 0.51
N LEU A 124 -3.10 11.17 0.07
CA LEU A 124 -2.59 10.44 -1.08
C LEU A 124 -2.50 8.94 -0.74
N SER A 125 -2.84 8.08 -1.70
CA SER A 125 -2.57 6.64 -1.60
C SER A 125 -1.06 6.39 -1.51
N ASP A 126 -0.65 5.21 -1.05
CA ASP A 126 0.77 4.91 -0.92
C ASP A 126 1.50 4.89 -2.28
N ILE A 127 0.79 4.55 -3.37
CA ILE A 127 1.31 4.62 -4.75
C ILE A 127 1.44 6.08 -5.21
N GLU A 128 0.44 6.93 -4.91
CA GLU A 128 0.50 8.36 -5.21
C GLU A 128 1.66 9.05 -4.46
N GLN A 129 1.93 8.66 -3.21
CA GLN A 129 3.08 9.12 -2.42
C GLN A 129 4.41 8.60 -2.98
N ALA A 130 4.47 7.31 -3.36
CA ALA A 130 5.64 6.69 -3.96
C ALA A 130 6.04 7.39 -5.27
N ALA A 131 5.08 7.76 -6.12
CA ALA A 131 5.32 8.50 -7.36
C ALA A 131 5.91 9.91 -7.13
N VAL A 132 5.50 10.63 -6.08
CA VAL A 132 6.12 11.94 -5.75
C VAL A 132 7.56 11.75 -5.26
N ILE A 133 7.80 10.77 -4.40
CA ILE A 133 9.15 10.46 -3.87
C ILE A 133 10.10 10.03 -4.98
N GLN A 134 9.61 9.21 -5.93
CA GLN A 134 10.38 8.77 -7.09
C GLN A 134 10.81 9.94 -7.98
N GLU A 135 9.93 10.91 -8.24
CA GLU A 135 10.28 12.08 -9.05
C GLU A 135 11.24 13.03 -8.28
N LEU A 136 11.05 13.25 -6.97
CA LEU A 136 12.01 14.00 -6.15
C LEU A 136 13.41 13.36 -6.16
N HIS A 137 13.48 12.03 -6.09
CA HIS A 137 14.73 11.29 -6.16
C HIS A 137 15.36 11.34 -7.56
N ASN A 138 14.59 10.99 -8.61
CA ASN A 138 15.15 10.76 -9.95
C ASN A 138 15.32 12.04 -10.77
N ALA A 139 14.39 13.00 -10.69
CA ALA A 139 14.42 14.23 -11.50
C ALA A 139 15.19 15.38 -10.83
N PHE A 140 15.23 15.39 -9.49
CA PHE A 140 15.88 16.46 -8.69
C PHE A 140 17.08 15.96 -7.87
N ASN A 141 17.48 14.71 -8.04
CA ASN A 141 18.63 14.06 -7.39
C ASN A 141 18.66 14.26 -5.86
N GLN A 142 17.47 14.29 -5.23
CA GLN A 142 17.35 14.48 -3.78
C GLN A 142 17.59 13.18 -3.04
N THR A 143 18.40 13.22 -1.98
CA THR A 143 18.61 12.06 -1.10
C THR A 143 17.37 11.76 -0.27
N THR A 144 17.23 10.52 0.23
CA THR A 144 16.11 10.13 1.11
C THR A 144 16.01 10.99 2.37
N SER A 145 17.14 11.50 2.88
CA SER A 145 17.24 12.41 4.03
C SER A 145 16.74 13.84 3.72
N GLU A 146 17.01 14.35 2.52
CA GLU A 146 16.50 15.65 2.06
C GLU A 146 15.00 15.57 1.76
N ILE A 147 14.56 14.52 1.06
CA ILE A 147 13.14 14.24 0.81
C ILE A 147 12.37 14.15 2.12
N ALA A 148 12.88 13.41 3.11
CA ALA A 148 12.26 13.26 4.44
C ALA A 148 11.97 14.60 5.11
N LYS A 149 12.92 15.54 5.04
CA LYS A 149 12.75 16.93 5.54
C LYS A 149 11.73 17.71 4.71
N LEU A 150 11.79 17.60 3.38
CA LEU A 150 10.88 18.32 2.46
C LEU A 150 9.41 17.89 2.61
N VAL A 151 9.15 16.60 2.87
CA VAL A 151 7.79 16.03 2.94
C VAL A 151 7.30 15.76 4.38
N ASN A 152 8.09 16.15 5.40
CA ASN A 152 7.81 15.93 6.82
C ASN A 152 7.50 14.46 7.20
N LYS A 153 8.34 13.53 6.74
CA LYS A 153 8.25 12.09 7.07
C LYS A 153 9.59 11.57 7.59
N SER A 154 9.60 10.40 8.23
CA SER A 154 10.86 9.75 8.60
C SER A 154 11.59 9.20 7.36
N VAL A 155 12.93 9.15 7.42
CA VAL A 155 13.77 8.61 6.33
C VAL A 155 13.36 7.18 5.98
N ALA A 156 13.11 6.33 6.99
CA ALA A 156 12.62 4.97 6.78
C ALA A 156 11.25 4.88 6.06
N THR A 157 10.40 5.90 6.17
CA THR A 157 9.14 5.96 5.38
C THR A 157 9.43 6.33 3.93
N VAL A 158 10.35 7.27 3.70
CA VAL A 158 10.78 7.67 2.35
C VAL A 158 11.45 6.50 1.63
N GLU A 159 12.34 5.77 2.30
CA GLU A 159 13.00 4.58 1.75
C GLU A 159 12.00 3.48 1.35
N LYS A 160 10.99 3.20 2.20
CA LYS A 160 9.92 2.24 1.86
C LYS A 160 9.14 2.66 0.62
N LEU A 161 8.72 3.92 0.55
CA LEU A 161 7.96 4.45 -0.59
C LEU A 161 8.81 4.52 -1.86
N LEU A 162 10.12 4.80 -1.75
CA LEU A 162 11.06 4.73 -2.87
C LEU A 162 11.24 3.29 -3.36
N THR A 163 11.44 2.32 -2.46
CA THR A 163 11.49 0.88 -2.82
C THR A 163 10.20 0.42 -3.49
N LEU A 164 9.03 0.87 -3.00
CA LEU A 164 7.73 0.57 -3.61
C LEU A 164 7.61 1.17 -5.02
N SER A 165 8.10 2.39 -5.23
CA SER A 165 8.04 3.06 -6.54
C SER A 165 8.83 2.34 -7.64
N THR A 166 9.90 1.63 -7.26
CA THR A 166 10.75 0.85 -8.17
C THR A 166 10.45 -0.66 -8.11
N ALA A 167 9.42 -1.08 -7.38
CA ALA A 167 9.00 -2.48 -7.34
C ALA A 167 8.35 -2.91 -8.66
N ASN A 168 8.28 -4.21 -8.91
CA ASN A 168 7.60 -4.76 -10.08
C ASN A 168 6.13 -4.31 -10.14
N TYR A 169 5.60 -4.18 -11.36
CA TYR A 169 4.27 -3.63 -11.60
C TYR A 169 3.15 -4.40 -10.86
N ASP A 170 3.27 -5.72 -10.78
CA ASP A 170 2.33 -6.56 -10.04
C ASP A 170 2.35 -6.26 -8.53
N VAL A 171 3.53 -6.18 -7.91
CA VAL A 171 3.69 -5.71 -6.51
C VAL A 171 3.02 -4.34 -6.30
N GLN A 172 3.20 -3.40 -7.23
CA GLN A 172 2.55 -2.09 -7.15
C GLN A 172 1.02 -2.21 -7.26
N GLN A 173 0.47 -3.10 -8.11
CA GLN A 173 -0.98 -3.33 -8.20
C GLN A 173 -1.56 -3.98 -6.93
N GLU A 174 -0.81 -4.88 -6.28
CA GLU A 174 -1.24 -5.50 -5.01
C GLU A 174 -1.34 -4.48 -3.86
N VAL A 175 -0.44 -3.48 -3.83
CA VAL A 175 -0.55 -2.35 -2.88
C VAL A 175 -1.65 -1.38 -3.30
N LYS A 176 -1.76 -1.04 -4.59
CA LYS A 176 -2.77 -0.13 -5.15
C LYS A 176 -4.20 -0.59 -4.86
N SER A 177 -4.48 -1.88 -5.05
CA SER A 177 -5.77 -2.50 -4.76
C SER A 177 -6.08 -2.59 -3.25
N GLY A 178 -5.12 -2.27 -2.39
CA GLY A 178 -5.23 -2.40 -0.93
C GLY A 178 -5.09 -3.84 -0.41
N ALA A 179 -4.91 -4.82 -1.29
CA ALA A 179 -4.79 -6.25 -0.94
C ALA A 179 -3.51 -6.55 -0.13
N VAL A 180 -2.45 -5.74 -0.28
CA VAL A 180 -1.19 -5.86 0.46
C VAL A 180 -0.82 -4.52 1.10
N SER A 181 -0.29 -4.54 2.33
CA SER A 181 0.30 -3.35 2.97
C SER A 181 1.70 -3.04 2.43
N VAL A 182 2.05 -1.76 2.31
CA VAL A 182 3.39 -1.28 1.90
C VAL A 182 4.53 -2.01 2.60
N ASP A 183 4.46 -2.19 3.92
CA ASP A 183 5.52 -2.86 4.68
C ASP A 183 5.80 -4.27 4.16
N VAL A 184 4.76 -5.07 3.93
CA VAL A 184 4.91 -6.43 3.39
C VAL A 184 5.42 -6.41 1.96
N ALA A 185 4.89 -5.52 1.10
CA ALA A 185 5.36 -5.41 -0.27
C ALA A 185 6.86 -5.04 -0.35
N VAL A 186 7.30 -4.09 0.48
CA VAL A 186 8.70 -3.67 0.57
C VAL A 186 9.58 -4.77 1.17
N ASP A 187 9.13 -5.46 2.21
CA ASP A 187 9.84 -6.61 2.78
C ASP A 187 10.04 -7.70 1.71
N ARG A 188 9.01 -8.03 0.90
CA ARG A 188 9.13 -9.02 -0.19
C ARG A 188 10.00 -8.57 -1.34
N VAL A 189 9.96 -7.30 -1.73
CA VAL A 189 10.87 -6.76 -2.77
C VAL A 189 12.33 -6.84 -2.31
N ARG A 190 12.61 -6.62 -1.03
CA ARG A 190 13.96 -6.73 -0.45
C ARG A 190 14.45 -8.18 -0.33
N GLU A 191 13.55 -9.10 -0.01
CA GLU A 191 13.86 -10.52 0.24
C GLU A 191 13.93 -11.34 -1.06
N PHE A 192 13.04 -11.08 -2.03
CA PHE A 192 12.84 -11.92 -3.22
C PHE A 192 13.01 -11.19 -4.56
N GLY A 193 13.27 -9.87 -4.56
CA GLY A 193 13.50 -9.09 -5.78
C GLY A 193 12.37 -9.25 -6.80
N GLU A 194 12.69 -9.72 -8.00
CA GLU A 194 11.73 -9.93 -9.08
C GLU A 194 10.62 -10.95 -8.74
N GLN A 195 10.89 -11.91 -7.85
CA GLN A 195 9.93 -12.94 -7.46
C GLN A 195 8.90 -12.46 -6.42
N ALA A 196 9.05 -11.24 -5.91
CA ALA A 196 8.18 -10.69 -4.86
C ALA A 196 6.68 -10.74 -5.22
N GLY A 197 6.32 -10.56 -6.50
CA GLY A 197 4.93 -10.63 -6.96
C GLY A 197 4.28 -12.02 -6.82
N GLU A 198 5.04 -13.10 -7.07
CA GLU A 198 4.57 -14.47 -6.81
C GLU A 198 4.47 -14.76 -5.31
N VAL A 199 5.40 -14.23 -4.52
CA VAL A 199 5.37 -14.33 -3.05
C VAL A 199 4.13 -13.65 -2.49
N LEU A 200 3.76 -12.46 -2.98
CA LEU A 200 2.54 -11.78 -2.56
C LEU A 200 1.26 -12.55 -2.95
N LYS A 201 1.24 -13.30 -4.05
CA LYS A 201 0.10 -14.19 -4.40
C LYS A 201 -0.04 -15.33 -3.39
N HIS A 202 1.08 -15.92 -2.96
CA HIS A 202 1.09 -16.90 -1.88
C HIS A 202 0.61 -16.30 -0.55
N ASP A 203 1.18 -15.15 -0.15
CA ASP A 203 0.84 -14.48 1.12
C ASP A 203 -0.65 -14.07 1.17
N LYS A 204 -1.24 -13.69 0.03
CA LYS A 204 -2.69 -13.47 -0.10
C LYS A 204 -3.50 -14.76 0.10
N ALA A 205 -3.06 -15.89 -0.44
CA ALA A 205 -3.74 -17.16 -0.25
C ALA A 205 -3.72 -17.61 1.22
N VAL A 206 -2.59 -17.40 1.91
CA VAL A 206 -2.47 -17.65 3.36
C VAL A 206 -3.36 -16.69 4.15
N ALA A 207 -3.33 -15.39 3.86
CA ALA A 207 -4.18 -14.40 4.53
C ALA A 207 -5.67 -14.71 4.35
N ALA A 208 -6.10 -15.09 3.15
CA ALA A 208 -7.47 -15.51 2.86
C ALA A 208 -7.88 -16.78 3.62
N ALA A 209 -6.97 -17.76 3.76
CA ALA A 209 -7.19 -18.95 4.58
C ALA A 209 -7.32 -18.63 6.08
N GLN A 210 -6.70 -17.53 6.54
CA GLN A 210 -6.88 -16.96 7.88
C GLN A 210 -8.11 -16.01 7.99
N GLY A 211 -8.94 -15.90 6.95
CA GLY A 211 -10.11 -15.01 6.91
C GLY A 211 -9.79 -13.51 6.77
N LYS A 212 -8.53 -13.15 6.44
CA LYS A 212 -8.08 -11.75 6.30
C LYS A 212 -8.22 -11.29 4.86
N THR A 213 -8.76 -10.08 4.68
CA THR A 213 -8.94 -9.43 3.36
C THR A 213 -7.71 -8.69 2.84
N LYS A 214 -6.75 -8.39 3.73
CA LYS A 214 -5.51 -7.67 3.42
C LYS A 214 -4.31 -8.38 4.03
N VAL A 215 -3.26 -8.58 3.24
CA VAL A 215 -1.96 -9.06 3.72
C VAL A 215 -1.27 -7.94 4.48
N THR A 216 -1.01 -8.20 5.76
CA THR A 216 -0.25 -7.35 6.68
C THR A 216 0.86 -8.17 7.32
N ARG A 217 1.79 -7.54 8.04
CA ARG A 217 2.84 -8.27 8.77
C ARG A 217 2.27 -9.34 9.72
N SER A 218 1.13 -9.09 10.36
CA SER A 218 0.43 -10.08 11.21
C SER A 218 -0.30 -11.20 10.44
N SER A 219 -0.22 -11.22 9.11
CA SER A 219 -0.72 -12.31 8.26
C SER A 219 0.36 -13.35 7.96
N ILE A 220 1.61 -12.89 7.82
CA ILE A 220 2.80 -13.68 7.44
C ILE A 220 3.71 -14.00 8.63
N ALA A 221 3.76 -13.11 9.62
CA ALA A 221 4.54 -13.22 10.84
C ALA A 221 3.68 -12.68 12.01
N PRO A 222 2.60 -13.38 12.39
CA PRO A 222 1.81 -13.00 13.56
C PRO A 222 2.68 -13.03 14.81
N GLU A 223 2.49 -12.08 15.72
CA GLU A 223 3.23 -11.98 16.99
C GLU A 223 2.22 -11.77 18.12
N LEU A 224 2.55 -12.25 19.33
CA LEU A 224 1.73 -11.96 20.51
C LEU A 224 1.77 -10.45 20.76
N ASN A 225 0.61 -9.81 20.88
CA ASN A 225 0.60 -8.36 20.99
C ASN A 225 1.26 -7.89 22.30
N ILE A 226 1.91 -6.73 22.27
CA ILE A 226 2.73 -6.22 23.39
C ILE A 226 1.91 -6.05 24.68
N LYS A 227 0.59 -5.79 24.60
CA LYS A 227 -0.28 -5.69 25.78
C LYS A 227 -0.53 -7.08 26.37
N SER A 228 -0.88 -8.09 25.57
CA SER A 228 -1.01 -9.48 26.05
C SER A 228 0.31 -9.98 26.66
N ALA A 229 1.45 -9.72 26.02
CA ALA A 229 2.75 -10.11 26.54
C ALA A 229 3.10 -9.45 27.89
N ARG A 230 2.86 -8.14 28.04
CA ARG A 230 3.04 -7.42 29.32
C ARG A 230 2.06 -7.93 30.37
N ARG A 231 0.80 -8.14 30.00
CA ARG A 231 -0.25 -8.62 30.89
C ARG A 231 0.06 -10.02 31.42
N PHE A 232 0.63 -10.89 30.59
CA PHE A 232 1.12 -12.20 31.02
C PHE A 232 2.22 -12.08 32.08
N VAL A 233 3.18 -11.17 31.90
CA VAL A 233 4.23 -10.91 32.91
C VAL A 233 3.64 -10.37 34.21
N GLU A 234 2.65 -9.46 34.16
CA GLU A 234 1.91 -8.99 35.34
C GLU A 234 1.21 -10.14 36.08
N LEU A 235 0.58 -11.06 35.35
CA LEU A 235 -0.08 -12.24 35.91
C LEU A 235 0.93 -13.21 36.54
N MET A 236 2.07 -13.46 35.89
CA MET A 236 3.13 -14.31 36.46
C MET A 236 3.73 -13.70 37.74
N ALA A 237 3.79 -12.37 37.85
CA ALA A 237 4.23 -11.69 39.07
C ALA A 237 3.22 -11.79 40.24
N MET A 238 1.97 -12.16 39.97
CA MET A 238 0.95 -12.46 40.99
C MET A 238 0.88 -13.96 41.37
N ALA A 239 1.65 -14.81 40.69
CA ALA A 239 1.66 -16.24 40.95
C ALA A 239 2.47 -16.59 42.21
N THR A 240 2.01 -17.59 42.96
CA THR A 240 2.87 -18.21 43.99
C THR A 240 3.81 -19.20 43.32
N ILE A 241 5.10 -19.10 43.60
CA ILE A 241 6.14 -19.98 43.05
C ILE A 241 6.55 -20.97 44.16
N SER A 242 6.51 -22.28 43.89
CA SER A 242 7.01 -23.29 44.83
C SER A 242 8.54 -23.41 44.81
N ASP A 243 9.11 -24.15 45.77
CA ASP A 243 10.57 -24.37 45.85
C ASP A 243 11.10 -25.15 44.62
N GLU A 244 10.24 -25.91 43.93
CA GLU A 244 10.52 -26.58 42.65
C GLU A 244 10.32 -25.67 41.42
N GLY A 245 9.98 -24.40 41.62
CA GLY A 245 9.77 -23.42 40.55
C GLY A 245 8.39 -23.46 39.89
N VAL A 246 7.38 -24.11 40.50
CA VAL A 246 6.03 -24.22 39.92
C VAL A 246 5.24 -22.93 40.16
N PHE A 247 4.94 -22.19 39.08
CA PHE A 247 4.07 -21.03 39.11
C PHE A 247 2.60 -21.45 39.23
N THR A 248 1.92 -21.00 40.29
CA THR A 248 0.50 -21.29 40.54
C THR A 248 -0.33 -20.01 40.51
N LEU A 249 -1.38 -20.02 39.68
CA LEU A 249 -2.44 -18.99 39.62
C LEU A 249 -3.81 -19.64 39.85
N GLN A 250 -4.77 -18.85 40.30
CA GLN A 250 -6.15 -19.30 40.54
C GLN A 250 -7.18 -18.29 40.02
N GLY A 251 -8.43 -18.74 39.88
CA GLY A 251 -9.56 -17.90 39.50
C GLY A 251 -9.38 -17.17 38.17
N THR A 252 -9.72 -15.88 38.15
CA THR A 252 -9.68 -15.04 36.95
C THR A 252 -8.27 -14.87 36.39
N ALA A 253 -7.24 -14.77 37.25
CA ALA A 253 -5.85 -14.62 36.83
C ALA A 253 -5.33 -15.85 36.06
N LEU A 254 -5.73 -17.06 36.48
CA LEU A 254 -5.42 -18.29 35.75
C LEU A 254 -6.13 -18.31 34.39
N ALA A 255 -7.42 -17.97 34.34
CA ALA A 255 -8.19 -17.95 33.10
C ALA A 255 -7.62 -16.95 32.08
N GLU A 256 -7.21 -15.76 32.52
CA GLU A 256 -6.58 -14.75 31.67
C GLU A 256 -5.19 -15.22 31.17
N ALA A 257 -4.38 -15.82 32.04
CA ALA A 257 -3.07 -16.36 31.65
C ALA A 257 -3.18 -17.50 30.62
N LEU A 258 -4.15 -18.41 30.80
CA LEU A 258 -4.43 -19.50 29.84
C LEU A 258 -4.89 -18.96 28.48
N ALA A 259 -5.78 -17.96 28.45
CA ALA A 259 -6.21 -17.34 27.20
C ALA A 259 -5.04 -16.71 26.41
N ILE A 260 -4.09 -16.06 27.10
CA ILE A 260 -2.89 -15.50 26.45
C ILE A 260 -1.94 -16.61 25.96
N ILE A 261 -1.81 -17.71 26.71
CA ILE A 261 -1.04 -18.89 26.29
C ILE A 261 -1.65 -19.52 25.02
N ASP A 262 -2.98 -19.66 24.95
CA ASP A 262 -3.66 -20.24 23.79
C ASP A 262 -3.65 -19.30 22.57
N GLU A 263 -3.69 -17.97 22.77
CA GLU A 263 -3.35 -16.98 21.74
C GLU A 263 -1.93 -17.24 21.18
N HIS A 264 -0.95 -17.43 22.07
CA HIS A 264 0.44 -17.69 21.67
C HIS A 264 0.63 -19.03 20.94
N LYS A 265 -0.02 -20.12 21.39
CA LYS A 265 -0.01 -21.42 20.69
C LYS A 265 -0.57 -21.28 19.27
N THR A 266 -1.73 -20.63 19.13
CA THR A 266 -2.36 -20.37 17.83
C THR A 266 -1.45 -19.57 16.90
N ILE A 267 -0.70 -18.60 17.45
CA ILE A 267 0.30 -17.83 16.71
C ILE A 267 1.49 -18.71 16.29
N ALA A 268 1.97 -19.61 17.15
CA ALA A 268 3.04 -20.55 16.83
C ALA A 268 2.62 -21.54 15.73
N GLU A 269 1.40 -22.08 15.79
CA GLU A 269 0.83 -22.93 14.74
C GLU A 269 0.66 -22.19 13.40
N ALA A 270 0.23 -20.92 13.43
CA ALA A 270 0.13 -20.09 12.24
C ALA A 270 1.50 -19.78 11.61
N ARG A 271 2.52 -19.49 12.45
CA ARG A 271 3.92 -19.33 12.02
C ARG A 271 4.45 -20.61 11.40
N GLU A 272 4.23 -21.76 12.03
CA GLU A 272 4.68 -23.05 11.52
C GLU A 272 3.96 -23.41 10.22
N THR A 273 2.66 -23.15 10.11
CA THR A 273 1.89 -23.33 8.87
C THR A 273 2.43 -22.47 7.72
N TYR A 274 2.94 -21.27 8.02
CA TYR A 274 3.57 -20.35 7.06
C TYR A 274 5.06 -20.68 6.77
N ARG A 275 5.75 -21.40 7.68
CA ARG A 275 7.12 -21.92 7.47
C ARG A 275 7.13 -23.26 6.72
N LEU A 276 6.14 -24.13 6.99
CA LEU A 276 5.54 -25.01 5.98
C LEU A 276 4.89 -24.12 4.90
N SER A 277 4.47 -24.65 3.75
CA SER A 277 4.18 -23.86 2.53
C SER A 277 5.37 -23.08 1.91
N GLN A 278 6.26 -22.45 2.69
CA GLN A 278 7.60 -22.00 2.27
C GLN A 278 8.57 -23.21 2.11
N PRO A 279 9.57 -23.17 1.22
CA PRO A 279 9.72 -22.20 0.14
C PRO A 279 8.58 -22.35 -0.88
N ILE A 280 8.27 -21.31 -1.62
CA ILE A 280 7.11 -21.34 -2.52
C ILE A 280 7.38 -22.33 -3.66
N PRO A 281 6.49 -23.33 -3.87
CA PRO A 281 6.67 -24.28 -4.95
C PRO A 281 6.57 -23.59 -6.31
N THR A 282 7.57 -23.80 -7.17
CA THR A 282 7.50 -23.38 -8.57
C THR A 282 6.78 -24.44 -9.40
N THR A 283 6.13 -24.01 -10.48
CA THR A 283 5.43 -24.93 -11.40
C THR A 283 5.86 -24.71 -12.84
N GLU A 284 6.10 -25.80 -13.55
CA GLU A 284 6.48 -25.80 -14.95
C GLU A 284 5.51 -26.69 -15.73
N ILE A 285 5.04 -26.24 -16.91
CA ILE A 285 4.16 -27.05 -17.76
C ILE A 285 4.93 -27.48 -18.99
N ILE A 286 5.15 -28.79 -19.13
CA ILE A 286 5.81 -29.39 -20.30
C ILE A 286 4.78 -30.30 -20.99
N GLY A 287 4.38 -29.94 -22.20
CA GLY A 287 3.33 -30.63 -22.95
C GLY A 287 1.98 -30.62 -22.22
N LYS A 288 1.56 -31.78 -21.69
CA LYS A 288 0.33 -31.94 -20.90
C LYS A 288 0.59 -32.25 -19.43
N VAL A 289 1.81 -32.02 -18.91
CA VAL A 289 2.16 -32.33 -17.52
C VAL A 289 2.53 -31.04 -16.78
N LEU A 290 1.89 -30.82 -15.63
CA LEU A 290 2.28 -29.85 -14.61
C LEU A 290 3.32 -30.52 -13.71
N TYR A 291 4.55 -30.01 -13.72
CA TYR A 291 5.60 -30.35 -12.78
C TYR A 291 5.58 -29.36 -11.62
N VAL A 292 5.71 -29.85 -10.39
CA VAL A 292 5.79 -29.04 -9.19
C VAL A 292 7.18 -29.24 -8.58
N LYS A 293 7.90 -28.13 -8.37
CA LYS A 293 9.27 -28.12 -7.85
C LYS A 293 9.34 -27.35 -6.53
N LEU A 294 10.18 -27.81 -5.62
CA LEU A 294 10.51 -27.16 -4.35
C LEU A 294 12.04 -27.11 -4.26
N ASP A 295 12.62 -25.93 -4.06
CA ASP A 295 14.08 -25.72 -4.11
C ASP A 295 14.76 -26.33 -5.36
N GLY A 296 14.08 -26.20 -6.51
CA GLY A 296 14.54 -26.75 -7.79
C GLY A 296 14.37 -28.28 -7.96
N LYS A 297 14.06 -29.03 -6.90
CA LYS A 297 13.77 -30.47 -6.96
C LYS A 297 12.31 -30.72 -7.29
N GLU A 298 12.02 -31.65 -8.21
CA GLU A 298 10.65 -32.09 -8.46
C GLU A 298 10.09 -32.81 -7.23
N ILE A 299 8.91 -32.38 -6.78
CA ILE A 299 8.17 -32.97 -5.64
C ILE A 299 6.89 -33.68 -6.06
N GLY A 300 6.54 -33.61 -7.35
CA GLY A 300 5.42 -34.33 -7.95
C GLY A 300 4.94 -33.69 -9.25
N SER A 301 4.10 -34.43 -9.98
CA SER A 301 3.55 -33.99 -11.27
C SER A 301 2.12 -34.47 -11.50
N ALA A 302 1.35 -33.71 -12.27
CA ALA A 302 -0.07 -33.97 -12.55
C ALA A 302 -0.43 -33.67 -14.02
N ILE A 303 -1.35 -34.44 -14.61
CA ILE A 303 -1.70 -34.30 -16.03
C ILE A 303 -2.75 -33.20 -16.21
N ILE A 304 -2.50 -32.23 -17.10
CA ILE A 304 -3.47 -31.20 -17.47
C ILE A 304 -4.73 -31.84 -18.07
N TYR A 305 -5.90 -31.56 -17.47
CA TYR A 305 -7.19 -32.04 -17.95
C TYR A 305 -7.88 -30.99 -18.84
N ARG A 306 -8.17 -29.80 -18.30
CA ARG A 306 -8.79 -28.68 -19.05
C ARG A 306 -8.55 -27.36 -18.32
N GLY A 307 -8.01 -26.36 -19.02
CA GLY A 307 -7.72 -25.05 -18.43
C GLY A 307 -6.77 -25.16 -17.23
N LYS A 308 -7.15 -24.54 -16.09
CA LYS A 308 -6.39 -24.61 -14.83
C LYS A 308 -6.66 -25.86 -13.97
N ASN A 309 -7.26 -26.91 -14.55
CA ASN A 309 -7.55 -28.17 -13.86
C ASN A 309 -6.66 -29.32 -14.35
N VAL A 310 -6.28 -30.19 -13.42
CA VAL A 310 -5.42 -31.35 -13.60
C VAL A 310 -6.07 -32.62 -13.06
N THR A 311 -5.65 -33.76 -13.58
CA THR A 311 -5.87 -35.08 -12.99
C THR A 311 -4.77 -35.31 -11.94
N LEU A 312 -5.17 -35.25 -10.67
CA LEU A 312 -4.30 -35.54 -9.53
C LEU A 312 -4.48 -37.00 -9.12
N ASP A 313 -3.38 -37.73 -9.02
CA ASP A 313 -3.35 -39.09 -8.48
C ASP A 313 -3.13 -39.03 -6.96
N LEU A 314 -3.98 -39.71 -6.20
CA LEU A 314 -3.90 -39.84 -4.74
C LEU A 314 -3.41 -41.24 -4.32
N GLY A 315 -3.05 -42.10 -5.27
CA GLY A 315 -2.67 -43.50 -5.07
C GLY A 315 -3.87 -44.44 -5.09
N ASP A 316 -4.90 -44.17 -4.28
CA ASP A 316 -6.14 -44.95 -4.25
C ASP A 316 -7.14 -44.55 -5.35
N LYS A 317 -7.08 -43.30 -5.82
CA LYS A 317 -8.00 -42.73 -6.82
C LYS A 317 -7.40 -41.53 -7.55
N LYS A 318 -7.90 -41.29 -8.75
CA LYS A 318 -7.62 -40.07 -9.54
C LYS A 318 -8.79 -39.10 -9.41
N ILE A 319 -8.48 -37.83 -9.11
CA ILE A 319 -9.49 -36.75 -9.02
C ILE A 319 -9.16 -35.63 -9.99
N ILE A 320 -10.20 -34.93 -10.46
CA ILE A 320 -10.01 -33.61 -11.09
C ILE A 320 -9.83 -32.58 -9.97
N ALA A 321 -8.73 -31.84 -10.01
CA ALA A 321 -8.39 -30.79 -9.06
C ALA A 321 -7.87 -29.54 -9.80
N SER A 322 -7.90 -28.38 -9.16
CA SER A 322 -7.18 -27.21 -9.69
C SER A 322 -5.66 -27.41 -9.58
N GLN A 323 -4.88 -26.77 -10.45
CA GLN A 323 -3.41 -26.76 -10.37
C GLN A 323 -2.92 -26.39 -8.96
N SER A 324 -3.49 -25.35 -8.35
CA SER A 324 -3.17 -24.92 -6.98
C SER A 324 -3.43 -26.00 -5.92
N LYS A 325 -4.49 -26.81 -6.08
CA LYS A 325 -4.82 -27.90 -5.15
C LYS A 325 -3.88 -29.11 -5.33
N ALA A 326 -3.41 -29.37 -6.56
CA ALA A 326 -2.37 -30.37 -6.80
C ALA A 326 -1.01 -29.94 -6.22
N VAL A 327 -0.61 -28.67 -6.41
CA VAL A 327 0.59 -28.09 -5.79
C VAL A 327 0.56 -28.24 -4.26
N ALA A 328 -0.54 -27.85 -3.62
CA ALA A 328 -0.70 -27.99 -2.16
C ALA A 328 -0.63 -29.46 -1.69
N HIS A 329 -1.13 -30.41 -2.50
CA HIS A 329 -1.02 -31.84 -2.21
C HIS A 329 0.44 -32.31 -2.24
N PHE A 330 1.18 -32.04 -3.31
CA PHE A 330 2.58 -32.48 -3.45
C PHE A 330 3.48 -31.85 -2.38
N VAL A 331 3.31 -30.56 -2.06
CA VAL A 331 4.05 -29.91 -0.97
C VAL A 331 3.76 -30.56 0.38
N LYS A 332 2.49 -30.91 0.67
CA LYS A 332 2.13 -31.60 1.91
C LYS A 332 2.77 -32.98 2.00
N GLN A 333 2.71 -33.77 0.92
CA GLN A 333 3.33 -35.11 0.89
C GLN A 333 4.85 -35.03 1.08
N HIS A 334 5.53 -34.14 0.37
CA HIS A 334 6.98 -33.98 0.46
C HIS A 334 7.43 -33.56 1.87
N LYS A 335 6.71 -32.63 2.52
CA LYS A 335 7.00 -32.21 3.89
C LYS A 335 6.72 -33.32 4.92
N LEU A 336 5.65 -34.09 4.77
CA LEU A 336 5.37 -35.25 5.64
C LEU A 336 6.47 -36.31 5.53
N GLN A 337 6.96 -36.57 4.31
CA GLN A 337 8.08 -37.48 4.08
C GLN A 337 9.36 -36.99 4.78
N GLN A 338 9.75 -35.72 4.61
CA GLN A 338 10.93 -35.17 5.29
C GLN A 338 10.84 -35.24 6.83
N VAL A 339 9.66 -35.00 7.41
CA VAL A 339 9.45 -35.11 8.87
C VAL A 339 9.62 -36.56 9.34
N HIS A 340 9.14 -37.55 8.58
CA HIS A 340 9.37 -38.96 8.91
C HIS A 340 10.82 -39.43 8.68
N THR A 341 11.55 -38.86 7.72
CA THR A 341 12.99 -39.15 7.58
C THR A 341 13.75 -38.60 8.78
N ASN A 342 13.58 -37.32 9.11
CA ASN A 342 14.30 -36.67 10.21
C ASN A 342 13.96 -37.23 11.61
N ALA A 343 12.80 -37.88 11.77
CA ALA A 343 12.39 -38.52 13.03
C ALA A 343 12.85 -39.98 13.18
N ASN A 344 13.39 -40.58 12.11
CA ASN A 344 14.02 -41.92 12.14
C ASN A 344 15.55 -41.87 12.17
N ASP A 345 16.14 -40.69 11.92
CA ASP A 345 17.58 -40.42 11.99
C ASP A 345 18.00 -39.75 13.34
N GLN A 346 17.14 -39.82 14.36
CA GLN A 346 17.38 -39.41 15.76
C GLN A 346 17.03 -40.55 16.74
#